data_AF-A0A7Y5NUI6-F1
#
_entry.id   AF-A0A7Y5NUI6-F1
#
_cell.length_a   1.000
_cell.length_b   1.000
_cell.length_c   1.000
_cell.angle_alpha   90.00
_cell.angle_beta   90.00
_cell.angle_gamma   90.00
#
_symmetry.space_group_name_H-M   'P 1'
#
loop_
_entity.id
_entity.type
_entity.pdbx_description
1 polymer ?
#
loop_
_entity_poly.entity_id
_entity_poly.type
_entity_poly.pdbx_seq_one_letter_code
_entity_poly.pdbx_strand_id
1 'polypeptide(L)'
;MNTPNRWFRLLHCMSAVVSVFLAGCIDSTPESDAEAEGDDADALQTRYVELGDFVTSDADIERWREIRQKLDAGFDDVCGDTFCEGDYTNLQSLGFTCSVSSKQGRIRECVWTFAASNEAIDAGTGAIAADIPFFECRFRPTGKVSGLLQSFGDDPLRSTLPGADTSIYDALGDCFNHPIDATALPAPVEGPYVGATDLLEGESIDAWYAMTHALAAEFDSICGDSFCEGDYTNLEALRFSCSTNTETQKLGTCAWTFAGSANVLRHNGFVRVEGQPFTCSFTVDATPAELASALAPSSEGSVLYRALPGATTSINDALIDCL
;
A
#
# COMPACT_ATOMS: atom_id res chain seq x y z
N MET A 1 44.20 -31.90 37.41
CA MET A 1 43.83 -31.18 38.65
C MET A 1 42.40 -30.69 38.52
N ASN A 2 41.54 -31.28 39.35
CA ASN A 2 40.16 -30.98 39.76
C ASN A 2 39.18 -30.18 38.88
N THR A 3 38.22 -30.99 38.43
CA THR A 3 36.78 -30.88 38.18
C THR A 3 35.89 -29.96 39.08
N PRO A 4 34.59 -29.81 38.70
CA PRO A 4 33.69 -28.68 38.99
C PRO A 4 32.64 -28.99 40.08
N ASN A 5 31.78 -28.02 40.41
CA ASN A 5 30.65 -28.21 41.31
C ASN A 5 29.32 -28.47 40.60
N ARG A 6 28.78 -29.67 40.85
CA ARG A 6 27.38 -30.10 40.75
C ARG A 6 26.80 -30.20 42.16
N TRP A 7 25.55 -29.79 42.37
CA TRP A 7 24.67 -30.23 43.47
C TRP A 7 23.22 -30.11 42.94
N PHE A 8 22.22 -31.01 43.12
CA PHE A 8 22.02 -32.37 43.67
C PHE A 8 20.56 -32.73 43.25
N ARG A 9 20.26 -33.74 42.41
CA ARG A 9 19.85 -35.15 42.66
C ARG A 9 18.77 -35.44 43.72
N LEU A 10 17.74 -36.21 43.28
CA LEU A 10 17.07 -37.42 43.87
C LEU A 10 15.54 -37.36 43.59
N LEU A 11 14.84 -38.20 42.83
CA LEU A 11 14.87 -39.62 42.41
C LEU A 11 14.41 -40.66 43.46
N HIS A 12 13.35 -41.39 43.08
CA HIS A 12 12.78 -42.67 43.57
C HIS A 12 11.79 -42.66 44.74
N CYS A 13 10.59 -43.24 44.55
CA CYS A 13 10.40 -44.68 44.78
C CYS A 13 9.06 -45.24 44.27
N MET A 14 9.12 -46.47 43.76
CA MET A 14 8.04 -47.36 43.33
C MET A 14 7.16 -47.87 44.47
N SER A 15 5.94 -48.29 44.12
CA SER A 15 5.15 -49.45 44.62
C SER A 15 3.68 -49.03 44.75
N ALA A 16 2.65 -49.84 44.58
CA ALA A 16 2.42 -51.19 44.06
C ALA A 16 0.88 -51.35 44.12
N VAL A 17 0.34 -52.18 43.24
CA VAL A 17 -1.10 -52.45 43.07
C VAL A 17 -1.68 -53.20 44.27
N VAL A 18 -2.85 -52.78 44.76
CA VAL A 18 -3.84 -53.66 45.42
C VAL A 18 -5.24 -53.24 44.98
N SER A 19 -5.93 -54.12 44.26
CA SER A 19 -7.35 -54.02 43.94
C SER A 19 -8.17 -54.65 45.08
N VAL A 20 -9.22 -53.96 45.53
CA VAL A 20 -10.33 -54.58 46.27
C VAL A 20 -11.64 -54.09 45.64
N PHE A 21 -12.42 -55.04 45.14
CA PHE A 21 -13.81 -54.89 44.71
C PHE A 21 -14.72 -54.68 45.93
N LEU A 22 -15.64 -53.71 45.87
CA LEU A 22 -16.94 -53.81 46.53
C LEU A 22 -18.01 -53.16 45.65
N ALA A 23 -19.05 -53.95 45.40
CA ALA A 23 -20.26 -53.60 44.68
C ALA A 23 -21.08 -52.57 45.44
N GLY A 24 -21.65 -51.60 44.72
CA GLY A 24 -22.59 -50.62 45.26
C GLY A 24 -23.40 -49.97 44.14
N CYS A 25 -24.67 -50.39 44.08
CA CYS A 25 -25.84 -49.87 43.37
C CYS A 25 -25.68 -48.72 42.36
N ILE A 26 -26.08 -49.04 41.12
CA ILE A 26 -26.50 -48.11 40.06
C ILE A 26 -27.66 -47.27 40.59
N ASP A 27 -27.50 -45.95 40.63
CA ASP A 27 -28.60 -44.99 40.75
C ASP A 27 -28.60 -44.15 39.47
N SER A 28 -29.66 -44.28 38.68
CA SER A 28 -29.80 -43.66 37.36
C SER A 28 -30.28 -42.22 37.54
N THR A 29 -29.35 -41.30 37.79
CA THR A 29 -29.63 -39.86 37.61
C THR A 29 -29.38 -39.49 36.15
N PRO A 30 -30.35 -38.93 35.42
CA PRO A 30 -30.05 -38.33 34.13
C PRO A 30 -29.18 -37.10 34.38
N GLU A 31 -27.92 -37.15 33.93
CA GLU A 31 -27.07 -35.99 33.70
C GLU A 31 -27.86 -35.03 32.80
N SER A 32 -28.31 -33.92 33.38
CA SER A 32 -28.71 -32.75 32.61
C SER A 32 -27.42 -32.16 32.06
N ASP A 33 -27.19 -32.37 30.76
CA ASP A 33 -26.17 -31.70 29.99
C ASP A 33 -26.31 -30.18 30.19
N ALA A 34 -25.47 -29.63 31.05
CA ALA A 34 -25.24 -28.20 31.16
C ALA A 34 -24.26 -27.81 30.05
N GLU A 35 -24.73 -27.86 28.81
CA GLU A 35 -24.09 -27.20 27.68
C GLU A 35 -25.09 -26.20 27.09
N ALA A 36 -25.07 -25.00 27.66
CA ALA A 36 -25.68 -23.85 27.00
C ALA A 36 -24.85 -22.60 27.33
N GLU A 37 -24.61 -21.85 26.26
CA GLU A 37 -24.36 -20.40 26.25
C GLU A 37 -22.90 -19.96 26.37
N GLY A 38 -22.20 -20.11 25.26
CA GLY A 38 -20.99 -19.38 24.94
C GLY A 38 -20.80 -19.10 23.46
N ASP A 39 -21.86 -18.98 22.65
CA ASP A 39 -21.69 -18.69 21.21
C ASP A 39 -22.86 -17.91 20.54
N ASP A 40 -23.69 -17.22 21.33
CA ASP A 40 -24.81 -16.40 20.81
C ASP A 40 -24.68 -14.90 21.15
N ALA A 41 -23.60 -14.51 21.85
CA ALA A 41 -23.29 -13.10 22.13
C ALA A 41 -22.58 -12.40 20.95
N ASP A 42 -21.96 -13.17 20.04
CA ASP A 42 -21.29 -12.64 18.84
C ASP A 42 -22.30 -12.31 17.72
N ALA A 43 -23.40 -13.07 17.62
CA ALA A 43 -24.47 -12.81 16.66
C ALA A 43 -25.21 -11.47 16.89
N LEU A 44 -25.10 -10.88 18.09
CA LEU A 44 -25.73 -9.60 18.43
C LEU A 44 -24.84 -8.38 18.17
N GLN A 45 -23.51 -8.52 18.07
CA GLN A 45 -22.65 -7.39 17.78
C GLN A 45 -22.80 -6.92 16.33
N THR A 46 -22.90 -5.60 16.14
CA THR A 46 -22.84 -5.03 14.78
C THR A 46 -21.39 -5.11 14.32
N ARG A 47 -21.14 -5.91 13.27
CA ARG A 47 -19.84 -5.94 12.60
C ARG A 47 -19.79 -4.84 11.55
N TYR A 48 -18.58 -4.51 11.12
CA TYR A 48 -18.34 -3.56 10.05
C TYR A 48 -17.65 -4.26 8.89
N VAL A 49 -18.10 -3.93 7.68
CA VAL A 49 -17.62 -4.50 6.41
C VAL A 49 -17.27 -3.37 5.45
N GLU A 50 -16.49 -3.67 4.41
CA GLU A 50 -16.23 -2.72 3.32
C GLU A 50 -17.54 -2.45 2.58
N LEU A 51 -17.69 -1.28 1.98
CA LEU A 51 -18.92 -0.92 1.27
C LEU A 51 -19.16 -1.84 0.08
N GLY A 52 -18.12 -2.17 -0.70
CA GLY A 52 -18.16 -3.11 -1.80
C GLY A 52 -18.65 -4.51 -1.38
N ASP A 53 -18.28 -4.96 -0.17
CA ASP A 53 -18.77 -6.23 0.39
C ASP A 53 -20.21 -6.14 0.90
N PHE A 54 -20.68 -4.94 1.24
CA PHE A 54 -22.04 -4.71 1.73
C PHE A 54 -23.08 -4.65 0.59
N VAL A 55 -22.72 -4.07 -0.55
CA VAL A 55 -23.62 -3.92 -1.69
C VAL A 55 -23.75 -5.23 -2.45
N THR A 56 -24.97 -5.63 -2.76
CA THR A 56 -25.26 -6.92 -3.42
C THR A 56 -26.06 -6.79 -4.70
N SER A 57 -26.62 -5.60 -4.98
CA SER A 57 -27.32 -5.34 -6.24
C SER A 57 -26.32 -4.93 -7.32
N ASP A 58 -26.49 -5.44 -8.54
CA ASP A 58 -25.61 -5.10 -9.67
C ASP A 58 -25.51 -3.58 -9.89
N ALA A 59 -26.63 -2.87 -9.67
CA ALA A 59 -26.69 -1.42 -9.82
C ALA A 59 -25.84 -0.69 -8.76
N ASP A 60 -25.90 -1.11 -7.49
CA ASP A 60 -25.11 -0.50 -6.42
C ASP A 60 -23.62 -0.87 -6.53
N ILE A 61 -23.31 -2.10 -6.95
CA ILE A 61 -21.93 -2.56 -7.21
C ILE A 61 -21.31 -1.71 -8.32
N GLU A 62 -22.00 -1.56 -9.45
CA GLU A 62 -21.51 -0.76 -10.57
C GLU A 62 -21.37 0.71 -10.18
N ARG A 63 -22.36 1.24 -9.45
CA ARG A 63 -22.29 2.63 -8.98
C ARG A 63 -21.10 2.86 -8.05
N TRP A 64 -20.81 1.94 -7.14
CA TRP A 64 -19.66 2.07 -6.25
C TRP A 64 -18.33 2.01 -7.01
N ARG A 65 -18.20 1.10 -7.98
CA ARG A 65 -17.04 1.01 -8.86
C ARG A 65 -16.83 2.30 -9.64
N GLU A 66 -17.89 2.82 -10.25
CA GLU A 66 -17.86 4.08 -11.02
C GLU A 66 -17.41 5.26 -10.15
N ILE A 67 -17.92 5.35 -8.91
CA ILE A 67 -17.52 6.40 -7.97
C ILE A 67 -16.02 6.34 -7.68
N ARG A 68 -15.48 5.16 -7.38
CA ARG A 68 -14.04 5.00 -7.11
C ARG A 68 -13.19 5.40 -8.32
N GLN A 69 -13.51 4.87 -9.50
CA GLN A 69 -12.81 5.20 -10.74
C GLN A 69 -12.83 6.71 -11.05
N LYS A 70 -13.96 7.37 -10.85
CA LYS A 70 -14.09 8.81 -11.08
C LYS A 70 -13.42 9.65 -10.00
N LEU A 71 -13.29 9.15 -8.77
CA LEU A 71 -12.50 9.81 -7.74
C LEU A 71 -11.02 9.75 -8.11
N ASP A 72 -10.51 8.58 -8.49
CA ASP A 72 -9.12 8.40 -8.92
C ASP A 72 -8.81 9.28 -10.15
N ALA A 73 -9.59 9.13 -11.23
CA ALA A 73 -9.41 9.94 -12.44
C ALA A 73 -9.59 11.45 -12.21
N GLY A 74 -10.53 11.83 -11.33
CA GLY A 74 -10.73 13.22 -10.96
C GLY A 74 -9.56 13.79 -10.16
N PHE A 75 -8.92 12.98 -9.32
CA PHE A 75 -7.72 13.37 -8.58
C PHE A 75 -6.53 13.53 -9.54
N ASP A 76 -6.33 12.59 -10.46
CA ASP A 76 -5.24 12.64 -11.44
C ASP A 76 -5.31 13.92 -12.31
N ASP A 77 -6.52 14.33 -12.71
CA ASP A 77 -6.76 15.55 -13.49
C ASP A 77 -6.37 16.83 -12.74
N VAL A 78 -6.48 16.84 -11.40
CA VAL A 78 -6.21 18.05 -10.59
C VAL A 78 -4.90 18.00 -9.81
N CYS A 79 -4.24 16.84 -9.72
CA CYS A 79 -3.01 16.69 -8.94
C CYS A 79 -1.95 17.66 -9.44
N GLY A 80 -1.60 17.63 -10.73
CA GLY A 80 -0.52 18.46 -11.29
C GLY A 80 -0.69 19.97 -11.07
N ASP A 81 -1.91 20.48 -11.18
CA ASP A 81 -2.21 21.92 -11.13
C ASP A 81 -2.55 22.44 -9.73
N THR A 82 -2.72 21.56 -8.74
CA THR A 82 -3.17 21.97 -7.40
C THR A 82 -2.37 21.31 -6.28
N PHE A 83 -2.44 19.97 -6.18
CA PHE A 83 -1.95 19.27 -4.99
C PHE A 83 -0.48 18.86 -5.11
N CYS A 84 -0.02 18.62 -6.32
CA CYS A 84 1.30 18.11 -6.65
C CYS A 84 2.31 19.22 -7.03
N GLU A 85 1.98 20.48 -6.72
CA GLU A 85 2.90 21.62 -6.79
C GLU A 85 3.70 21.82 -5.47
N GLY A 86 3.33 21.11 -4.41
CA GLY A 86 3.90 21.26 -3.07
C GLY A 86 5.18 20.46 -2.83
N ASP A 87 5.39 20.07 -1.56
CA ASP A 87 6.58 19.29 -1.13
C ASP A 87 6.67 17.94 -1.84
N TYR A 88 5.55 17.40 -2.32
CA TYR A 88 5.49 16.14 -3.05
C TYR A 88 4.81 16.36 -4.41
N THR A 89 5.50 15.99 -5.48
CA THR A 89 5.02 16.23 -6.86
C THR A 89 4.40 15.01 -7.53
N ASN A 90 4.19 13.93 -6.78
CA ASN A 90 3.77 12.63 -7.29
C ASN A 90 2.84 11.90 -6.31
N LEU A 91 1.87 12.62 -5.73
CA LEU A 91 0.82 12.00 -4.94
C LEU A 91 0.06 10.98 -5.81
N GLN A 92 -0.10 9.76 -5.32
CA GLN A 92 -0.83 8.66 -5.95
C GLN A 92 -1.95 8.15 -5.04
N SER A 93 -3.11 7.88 -5.61
CA SER A 93 -4.25 7.27 -4.90
C SER A 93 -4.00 5.79 -4.67
N LEU A 94 -4.02 5.34 -3.40
CA LEU A 94 -3.98 3.90 -3.06
C LEU A 94 -5.39 3.32 -2.91
N GLY A 95 -6.43 4.16 -2.93
CA GLY A 95 -7.82 3.74 -2.96
C GLY A 95 -8.71 4.31 -1.86
N PHE A 96 -10.01 4.31 -2.18
CA PHE A 96 -11.08 4.84 -1.35
C PHE A 96 -11.92 3.72 -0.73
N THR A 97 -11.89 3.62 0.61
CA THR A 97 -12.54 2.55 1.38
C THR A 97 -13.59 3.13 2.31
N CYS A 98 -14.80 2.55 2.34
CA CYS A 98 -15.85 2.96 3.26
C CYS A 98 -16.25 1.82 4.21
N SER A 99 -16.25 2.09 5.52
CA SER A 99 -16.70 1.14 6.53
C SER A 99 -18.21 1.26 6.77
N VAL A 100 -18.90 0.13 6.70
CA VAL A 100 -20.37 0.05 6.77
C VAL A 100 -20.80 -0.93 7.85
N SER A 101 -21.78 -0.55 8.67
CA SER A 101 -22.40 -1.47 9.63
C SER A 101 -23.13 -2.60 8.88
N SER A 102 -22.78 -3.85 9.13
CA SER A 102 -23.30 -5.00 8.37
C SER A 102 -24.82 -5.19 8.48
N LYS A 103 -25.43 -4.75 9.59
CA LYS A 103 -26.88 -4.91 9.83
C LYS A 103 -27.73 -3.74 9.30
N GLN A 104 -27.26 -2.50 9.48
CA GLN A 104 -28.07 -1.30 9.23
C GLN A 104 -27.68 -0.56 7.94
N GLY A 105 -26.56 -0.94 7.32
CA GLY A 105 -26.00 -0.24 6.17
C GLY A 105 -25.59 1.20 6.46
N ARG A 106 -25.32 1.55 7.73
CA ARG A 106 -24.87 2.89 8.11
C ARG A 106 -23.37 3.01 7.89
N ILE A 107 -22.94 4.11 7.31
CA ILE A 107 -21.51 4.38 7.12
C ILE A 107 -20.93 4.86 8.45
N ARG A 108 -19.75 4.34 8.79
CA ARG A 108 -18.98 4.76 9.95
C ARG A 108 -17.97 5.82 9.57
N GLU A 109 -17.17 5.54 8.56
CA GLU A 109 -16.25 6.47 7.92
C GLU A 109 -15.87 5.96 6.54
N CYS A 110 -15.31 6.85 5.73
CA CYS A 110 -14.55 6.51 4.55
C CYS A 110 -13.14 7.06 4.70
N VAL A 111 -12.15 6.35 4.16
CA VAL A 111 -10.75 6.77 4.14
C VAL A 111 -10.28 6.68 2.69
N TRP A 112 -9.73 7.78 2.20
CA TRP A 112 -8.96 7.78 0.96
C TRP A 112 -7.49 7.80 1.32
N THR A 113 -6.78 6.74 0.96
CA THR A 113 -5.35 6.64 1.21
C THR A 113 -4.58 7.11 0.00
N PHE A 114 -3.53 7.90 0.23
CA PHE A 114 -2.56 8.30 -0.78
C PHE A 114 -1.15 8.00 -0.30
N ALA A 115 -0.21 7.92 -1.24
CA ALA A 115 1.22 7.94 -0.98
C ALA A 115 1.91 8.93 -1.92
N ALA A 116 3.11 9.36 -1.57
CA ALA A 116 3.98 10.12 -2.46
C ALA A 116 5.43 9.73 -2.24
N SER A 117 6.36 10.29 -3.02
CA SER A 117 7.78 10.11 -2.73
C SER A 117 8.62 11.33 -3.03
N ASN A 118 9.68 11.48 -2.25
CA ASN A 118 10.80 12.36 -2.52
C ASN A 118 12.11 11.59 -2.42
N GLU A 119 13.03 11.87 -3.34
CA GLU A 119 14.30 11.18 -3.44
C GLU A 119 15.46 12.16 -3.29
N ALA A 120 16.48 11.75 -2.52
CA ALA A 120 17.74 12.45 -2.40
C ALA A 120 18.88 11.56 -2.89
N ILE A 121 19.77 12.15 -3.69
CA ILE A 121 20.99 11.49 -4.15
C ILE A 121 22.15 11.89 -3.24
N ASP A 122 22.84 10.91 -2.68
CA ASP A 122 24.13 11.10 -2.04
C ASP A 122 25.18 11.40 -3.12
N ALA A 123 25.62 12.66 -3.22
CA ALA A 123 26.52 13.07 -4.29
C ALA A 123 27.90 12.39 -4.22
N GLY A 124 28.30 11.85 -3.07
CA GLY A 124 29.60 11.19 -2.89
C GLY A 124 29.61 9.75 -3.41
N THR A 125 28.48 9.05 -3.31
CA THR A 125 28.36 7.61 -3.60
C THR A 125 27.40 7.27 -4.72
N GLY A 126 26.49 8.18 -5.06
CA GLY A 126 25.39 7.94 -6.00
C GLY A 126 24.23 7.15 -5.41
N ALA A 127 24.23 6.84 -4.11
CA ALA A 127 23.12 6.16 -3.46
C ALA A 127 21.85 7.03 -3.44
N ILE A 128 20.68 6.41 -3.54
CA ILE A 128 19.38 7.09 -3.48
C ILE A 128 18.72 6.77 -2.15
N ALA A 129 18.40 7.82 -1.38
CA ALA A 129 17.51 7.74 -0.23
C ALA A 129 16.12 8.21 -0.64
N ALA A 130 15.07 7.57 -0.11
CA ALA A 130 13.69 7.91 -0.40
C ALA A 130 12.92 8.21 0.90
N ASP A 131 12.09 9.24 0.85
CA ASP A 131 11.00 9.52 1.78
C ASP A 131 9.69 9.14 1.08
N ILE A 132 8.91 8.24 1.67
CA ILE A 132 7.66 7.72 1.10
C ILE A 132 6.56 7.86 2.16
N PRO A 133 5.97 9.06 2.34
CA PRO A 133 4.90 9.26 3.29
C PRO A 133 3.56 8.73 2.77
N PHE A 134 2.64 8.54 3.71
CA PHE A 134 1.24 8.23 3.44
C PHE A 134 0.33 9.37 3.90
N PHE A 135 -0.86 9.45 3.30
CA PHE A 135 -1.90 10.40 3.70
C PHE A 135 -3.21 9.65 3.86
N GLU A 136 -3.87 9.86 5.00
CA GLU A 136 -5.15 9.24 5.33
C GLU A 136 -6.26 10.30 5.35
N CYS A 137 -6.88 10.54 4.20
CA CYS A 137 -7.95 11.53 4.11
C CYS A 137 -9.27 10.92 4.59
N ARG A 138 -9.71 11.33 5.79
CA ARG A 138 -10.83 10.71 6.50
C ARG A 138 -12.12 11.52 6.34
N PHE A 139 -13.16 10.84 5.85
CA PHE A 139 -14.49 11.39 5.65
C PHE A 139 -15.51 10.67 6.55
N ARG A 140 -16.44 11.41 7.16
CA ARG A 140 -17.45 10.82 8.07
C ARG A 140 -18.86 11.15 7.63
N PRO A 141 -19.30 10.64 6.45
CA PRO A 141 -20.66 10.86 5.99
C PRO A 141 -21.67 10.25 6.96
N THR A 142 -22.81 10.91 7.06
CA THR A 142 -23.95 10.47 7.87
C THR A 142 -24.94 9.68 7.01
N GLY A 143 -25.72 8.80 7.64
CA GLY A 143 -26.79 8.06 6.96
C GLY A 143 -26.37 6.67 6.51
N LYS A 144 -26.99 6.19 5.41
CA LYS A 144 -26.86 4.82 4.89
C LYS A 144 -26.15 4.79 3.54
N VAL A 145 -25.64 3.62 3.16
CA VAL A 145 -24.96 3.37 1.87
C VAL A 145 -25.74 3.92 0.68
N SER A 146 -27.04 3.65 0.56
CA SER A 146 -27.83 4.15 -0.57
C SER A 146 -27.84 5.68 -0.68
N GLY A 147 -27.87 6.38 0.46
CA GLY A 147 -27.80 7.84 0.49
C GLY A 147 -26.42 8.37 0.12
N LEU A 148 -25.36 7.65 0.50
CA LEU A 148 -23.99 7.98 0.09
C LEU A 148 -23.80 7.79 -1.41
N LEU A 149 -24.19 6.65 -1.98
CA LEU A 149 -24.06 6.38 -3.42
C LEU A 149 -24.81 7.42 -4.28
N GLN A 150 -25.95 7.93 -3.78
CA GLN A 150 -26.73 8.98 -4.43
C GLN A 150 -26.16 10.40 -4.25
N SER A 151 -25.32 10.61 -3.24
CA SER A 151 -24.72 11.93 -2.99
C SER A 151 -23.59 12.29 -3.95
N PHE A 152 -22.97 11.28 -4.55
CA PHE A 152 -21.98 11.49 -5.61
C PHE A 152 -22.72 11.93 -6.88
N GLY A 153 -22.35 13.07 -7.43
CA GLY A 153 -22.84 13.55 -8.72
C GLY A 153 -22.07 12.95 -9.89
N ASP A 154 -22.06 13.69 -11.00
CA ASP A 154 -21.26 13.36 -12.18
C ASP A 154 -19.75 13.57 -11.92
N ASP A 155 -19.42 14.51 -11.03
CA ASP A 155 -18.09 14.81 -10.51
C ASP A 155 -18.03 14.43 -9.01
N PRO A 156 -17.57 13.21 -8.69
CA PRO A 156 -17.42 12.76 -7.31
C PRO A 156 -16.47 13.61 -6.47
N LEU A 157 -15.40 14.15 -7.07
CA LEU A 157 -14.39 14.91 -6.34
C LEU A 157 -14.95 16.24 -5.82
N ARG A 158 -15.86 16.87 -6.56
CA ARG A 158 -16.57 18.10 -6.13
C ARG A 158 -17.87 17.83 -5.38
N SER A 159 -18.22 16.57 -5.15
CA SER A 159 -19.42 16.21 -4.40
C SER A 159 -19.26 16.53 -2.91
N THR A 160 -20.34 16.98 -2.27
CA THR A 160 -20.42 17.16 -0.81
C THR A 160 -21.06 15.91 -0.21
N LEU A 161 -20.32 15.23 0.66
CA LEU A 161 -20.80 14.01 1.29
C LEU A 161 -21.91 14.30 2.32
N PRO A 162 -22.83 13.36 2.59
CA PRO A 162 -23.95 13.61 3.49
C PRO A 162 -23.51 14.02 4.89
N GLY A 163 -23.88 15.21 5.34
CA GLY A 163 -23.50 15.74 6.66
C GLY A 163 -22.08 16.30 6.75
N ALA A 164 -21.39 16.45 5.62
CA ALA A 164 -20.20 17.29 5.50
C ALA A 164 -20.59 18.72 5.07
N ASP A 165 -19.76 19.69 5.42
CA ASP A 165 -19.94 21.10 5.06
C ASP A 165 -19.05 21.54 3.88
N THR A 166 -18.15 20.67 3.42
CA THR A 166 -17.19 20.91 2.33
C THR A 166 -17.20 19.77 1.31
N SER A 167 -16.69 20.03 0.10
CA SER A 167 -16.50 18.98 -0.90
C SER A 167 -15.34 18.04 -0.52
N ILE A 168 -15.25 16.91 -1.22
CA ILE A 168 -14.09 16.00 -1.09
C ILE A 168 -12.80 16.74 -1.47
N TYR A 169 -12.82 17.46 -2.60
CA TYR A 169 -11.70 18.28 -3.07
C TYR A 169 -11.17 19.22 -1.99
N ASP A 170 -12.05 19.99 -1.34
CA ASP A 170 -11.62 20.97 -0.33
C ASP A 170 -11.00 20.29 0.89
N ALA A 171 -11.48 19.10 1.26
CA ALA A 171 -10.95 18.33 2.38
C ALA A 171 -9.60 17.66 2.09
N LEU A 172 -9.29 17.36 0.82
CA LEU A 172 -7.98 16.83 0.43
C LEU A 172 -6.85 17.84 0.70
N GLY A 173 -7.11 19.13 0.46
CA GLY A 173 -6.10 20.17 0.68
C GLY A 173 -5.59 20.23 2.12
N ASP A 174 -6.47 20.09 3.11
CA ASP A 174 -6.08 20.02 4.53
C ASP A 174 -5.34 18.71 4.84
N CYS A 175 -5.85 17.59 4.33
CA CYS A 175 -5.28 16.26 4.52
C CYS A 175 -3.80 16.18 4.08
N PHE A 176 -3.45 16.75 2.93
CA PHE A 176 -2.09 16.69 2.40
C PHE A 176 -1.07 17.51 3.19
N ASN A 177 -1.50 18.36 4.13
CA ASN A 177 -0.59 19.03 5.07
C ASN A 177 -0.18 18.13 6.25
N HIS A 178 -0.66 16.89 6.29
CA HIS A 178 -0.46 15.97 7.41
C HIS A 178 0.08 14.61 6.94
N PRO A 179 1.31 14.57 6.38
CA PRO A 179 1.94 13.31 6.01
C PRO A 179 2.18 12.43 7.24
N ILE A 180 1.99 11.14 7.05
CA ILE A 180 2.26 10.07 8.01
C ILE A 180 3.53 9.36 7.58
N ASP A 181 4.39 9.02 8.55
CA ASP A 181 5.65 8.32 8.35
C ASP A 181 6.67 9.03 7.45
N ALA A 182 6.54 10.35 7.28
CA ALA A 182 7.53 11.19 6.60
C ALA A 182 8.89 11.11 7.30
N THR A 183 9.92 10.86 6.50
CA THR A 183 11.32 10.72 6.93
C THR A 183 12.15 11.84 6.34
N ALA A 184 12.94 12.51 7.19
CA ALA A 184 13.84 13.55 6.72
C ALA A 184 14.92 12.95 5.80
N LEU A 185 15.01 13.46 4.58
CA LEU A 185 16.06 13.08 3.64
C LEU A 185 17.45 13.55 4.14
N PRO A 186 18.53 12.81 3.78
CA PRO A 186 19.89 13.22 4.11
C PRO A 186 20.22 14.63 3.58
N ALA A 187 21.04 15.37 4.33
CA ALA A 187 21.53 16.65 3.86
C ALA A 187 22.40 16.48 2.59
N PRO A 188 22.32 17.40 1.62
CA PRO A 188 23.17 17.35 0.44
C PRO A 188 24.66 17.33 0.83
N VAL A 189 25.41 16.43 0.22
CA VAL A 189 26.87 16.37 0.30
C VAL A 189 27.47 16.79 -1.04
N GLU A 190 28.72 17.22 -1.07
CA GLU A 190 29.43 17.47 -2.33
C GLU A 190 29.97 16.16 -2.91
N GLY A 191 29.92 16.01 -4.23
CA GLY A 191 30.52 14.88 -4.92
C GLY A 191 30.14 14.81 -6.40
N PRO A 192 30.62 13.79 -7.13
CA PRO A 192 30.45 13.71 -8.58
C PRO A 192 29.08 13.17 -9.02
N TYR A 193 28.15 12.85 -8.11
CA TYR A 193 26.83 12.32 -8.48
C TYR A 193 25.73 13.38 -8.42
N VAL A 194 24.90 13.42 -9.46
CA VAL A 194 23.70 14.27 -9.59
C VAL A 194 22.51 13.45 -10.09
N GLY A 195 21.30 14.02 -10.15
CA GLY A 195 20.15 13.38 -10.77
C GLY A 195 20.33 13.20 -12.27
N ALA A 196 19.86 12.07 -12.82
CA ALA A 196 19.92 11.82 -14.25
C ALA A 196 19.21 12.92 -15.07
N THR A 197 18.07 13.41 -14.58
CA THR A 197 17.32 14.51 -15.21
C THR A 197 18.06 15.84 -15.19
N ASP A 198 19.00 16.04 -14.26
CA ASP A 198 19.76 17.30 -14.14
C ASP A 198 20.77 17.48 -15.29
N LEU A 199 21.10 16.39 -16.01
CA LEU A 199 22.06 16.38 -17.11
C LEU A 199 21.41 16.18 -18.48
N LEU A 200 20.08 16.01 -18.53
CA LEU A 200 19.35 15.75 -19.76
C LEU A 200 18.67 17.02 -20.28
N GLU A 201 18.72 17.20 -21.60
CA GLU A 201 18.13 18.35 -22.29
C GLU A 201 17.53 17.93 -23.65
N GLY A 202 16.59 18.73 -24.16
CA GLY A 202 15.95 18.51 -25.47
C GLY A 202 15.35 17.10 -25.63
N GLU A 203 15.64 16.45 -26.76
CA GLU A 203 15.07 15.12 -27.05
C GLU A 203 15.45 14.04 -26.03
N SER A 204 16.56 14.22 -25.31
CA SER A 204 17.03 13.23 -24.32
C SER A 204 16.21 13.24 -23.03
N ILE A 205 15.73 14.42 -22.59
CA ILE A 205 14.83 14.50 -21.43
C ILE A 205 13.42 14.03 -21.81
N ASP A 206 12.96 14.30 -23.04
CA ASP A 206 11.68 13.80 -23.53
C ASP A 206 11.67 12.27 -23.60
N ALA A 207 12.76 11.66 -24.08
CA ALA A 207 12.92 10.21 -24.11
C ALA A 207 12.95 9.60 -22.70
N TRP A 208 13.58 10.27 -21.73
CA TRP A 208 13.59 9.85 -20.34
C TRP A 208 12.18 9.83 -19.75
N TYR A 209 11.41 10.91 -19.92
CA TYR A 209 10.04 10.97 -19.42
C TYR A 209 9.12 9.95 -20.13
N ALA A 210 9.28 9.76 -21.43
CA ALA A 210 8.54 8.74 -22.17
C ALA A 210 8.83 7.32 -21.64
N MET A 211 10.09 7.02 -21.33
CA MET A 211 10.48 5.76 -20.67
C MET A 211 9.81 5.64 -19.29
N THR A 212 9.94 6.64 -18.41
CA THR A 212 9.40 6.53 -17.04
C THR A 212 7.88 6.41 -17.03
N HIS A 213 7.18 7.07 -17.95
CA HIS A 213 5.74 6.89 -18.12
C HIS A 213 5.38 5.50 -18.64
N ALA A 214 6.12 4.98 -19.62
CA ALA A 214 5.89 3.63 -20.12
C ALA A 214 6.09 2.58 -19.03
N LEU A 215 7.11 2.74 -18.18
CA LEU A 215 7.34 1.87 -17.03
C LEU A 215 6.16 1.88 -16.06
N ALA A 216 5.69 3.06 -15.66
CA ALA A 216 4.54 3.19 -14.75
C ALA A 216 3.25 2.58 -15.34
N ALA A 217 2.94 2.91 -16.60
CA ALA A 217 1.74 2.40 -17.28
C ALA A 217 1.77 0.87 -17.47
N GLU A 218 2.94 0.30 -17.79
CA GLU A 218 3.06 -1.15 -17.88
C GLU A 218 2.97 -1.82 -16.52
N PHE A 219 3.51 -1.22 -15.46
CA PHE A 219 3.39 -1.76 -14.10
C PHE A 219 1.93 -1.82 -13.68
N ASP A 220 1.18 -0.73 -13.84
CA ASP A 220 -0.26 -0.69 -13.58
C ASP A 220 -1.01 -1.78 -14.35
N SER A 221 -0.71 -1.93 -15.65
CA SER A 221 -1.34 -2.94 -16.51
C SER A 221 -1.08 -4.38 -16.07
N ILE A 222 0.04 -4.68 -15.40
CA ILE A 222 0.37 -6.05 -14.98
C ILE A 222 0.18 -6.28 -13.49
N CYS A 223 0.00 -5.23 -12.67
CA CYS A 223 0.03 -5.37 -11.22
C CYS A 223 -1.02 -6.37 -10.74
N GLY A 224 -2.25 -6.26 -11.24
CA GLY A 224 -3.36 -7.13 -10.86
C GLY A 224 -3.11 -8.64 -11.06
N ASP A 225 -2.26 -9.01 -12.02
CA ASP A 225 -1.94 -10.41 -12.36
C ASP A 225 -0.55 -10.86 -11.86
N SER A 226 0.16 -9.99 -11.12
CA SER A 226 1.53 -10.26 -10.67
C SER A 226 1.81 -9.77 -9.26
N PHE A 227 2.03 -8.46 -9.08
CA PHE A 227 2.47 -7.88 -7.81
C PHE A 227 1.31 -7.58 -6.85
N CYS A 228 0.14 -7.23 -7.37
CA CYS A 228 -1.06 -6.88 -6.62
C CYS A 228 -1.91 -8.10 -6.18
N GLU A 229 -1.44 -9.34 -6.38
CA GLU A 229 -2.12 -10.55 -5.88
C GLU A 229 -1.71 -10.92 -4.44
N GLY A 230 -0.66 -10.28 -3.91
CA GLY A 230 -0.07 -10.59 -2.62
C GLY A 230 -0.72 -9.87 -1.43
N ASP A 231 0.11 -9.45 -0.47
CA ASP A 231 -0.32 -8.79 0.76
C ASP A 231 -0.98 -7.41 0.51
N TYR A 232 -0.71 -6.80 -0.65
CA TYR A 232 -1.22 -5.49 -1.06
C TYR A 232 -1.85 -5.59 -2.45
N THR A 233 -3.10 -5.16 -2.58
CA THR A 233 -3.87 -5.20 -3.84
C THR A 233 -3.91 -3.87 -4.57
N ASN A 234 -3.20 -2.87 -4.06
CA ASN A 234 -3.21 -1.47 -4.46
C ASN A 234 -1.79 -0.88 -4.45
N LEU A 235 -0.83 -1.63 -4.98
CA LEU A 235 0.54 -1.14 -5.15
C LEU A 235 0.56 -0.08 -6.25
N GLU A 236 1.09 1.10 -5.93
CA GLU A 236 1.28 2.19 -6.87
C GLU A 236 2.75 2.48 -7.11
N ALA A 237 3.09 2.74 -8.37
CA ALA A 237 4.40 3.22 -8.78
C ALA A 237 4.53 4.73 -8.53
N LEU A 238 5.55 5.16 -7.77
CA LEU A 238 5.69 6.56 -7.37
C LEU A 238 6.71 7.32 -8.21
N ARG A 239 8.00 7.00 -8.12
CA ARG A 239 9.04 7.65 -8.94
C ARG A 239 10.18 6.72 -9.30
N PHE A 240 10.55 6.75 -10.57
CA PHE A 240 11.79 6.17 -11.06
C PHE A 240 12.87 7.25 -11.14
N SER A 241 13.97 7.06 -10.42
CA SER A 241 15.07 8.03 -10.29
C SER A 241 16.42 7.33 -10.47
N CYS A 242 17.40 8.02 -11.04
CA CYS A 242 18.77 7.52 -11.10
C CYS A 242 19.77 8.62 -10.77
N SER A 243 20.88 8.24 -10.13
CA SER A 243 22.07 9.08 -10.05
C SER A 243 22.93 8.94 -11.30
N THR A 244 23.66 10.00 -11.66
CA THR A 244 24.63 10.02 -12.76
C THR A 244 25.93 10.61 -12.28
N ASN A 245 27.04 9.95 -12.59
CA ASN A 245 28.37 10.46 -12.31
C ASN A 245 28.74 11.51 -13.36
N THR A 246 29.03 12.75 -12.96
CA THR A 246 29.30 13.89 -13.86
C THR A 246 30.62 13.76 -14.62
N GLU A 247 31.57 12.97 -14.14
CA GLU A 247 32.86 12.77 -14.79
C GLU A 247 32.79 11.70 -15.89
N THR A 248 32.10 10.60 -15.62
CA THR A 248 31.98 9.47 -16.56
C THR A 248 30.73 9.53 -17.42
N GLN A 249 29.75 10.36 -17.05
CA GLN A 249 28.39 10.43 -17.60
C GLN A 249 27.59 9.13 -17.50
N LYS A 250 28.07 8.15 -16.73
CA LYS A 250 27.38 6.89 -16.51
C LYS A 250 26.45 6.97 -15.31
N LEU A 251 25.36 6.22 -15.40
CA LEU A 251 24.43 6.01 -14.30
C LEU A 251 25.14 5.34 -13.12
N GLY A 252 24.78 5.76 -11.92
CA GLY A 252 25.12 5.12 -10.65
C GLY A 252 24.00 4.16 -10.24
N THR A 253 23.37 4.44 -9.11
CA THR A 253 22.19 3.71 -8.65
C THR A 253 20.94 4.26 -9.34
N CYS A 254 20.13 3.35 -9.87
CA CYS A 254 18.73 3.64 -10.18
C CYS A 254 17.85 3.09 -9.07
N ALA A 255 16.75 3.76 -8.77
CA ALA A 255 15.76 3.30 -7.81
C ALA A 255 14.34 3.60 -8.31
N TRP A 256 13.41 2.72 -7.99
CA TRP A 256 11.99 2.93 -8.22
C TRP A 256 11.25 2.74 -6.91
N THR A 257 10.55 3.79 -6.50
CA THR A 257 9.75 3.82 -5.29
C THR A 257 8.32 3.38 -5.56
N PHE A 258 7.76 2.61 -4.63
CA PHE A 258 6.37 2.15 -4.66
C PHE A 258 5.74 2.29 -3.29
N ALA A 259 4.41 2.30 -3.24
CA ALA A 259 3.67 2.20 -2.00
C ALA A 259 2.43 1.32 -2.18
N GLY A 260 2.14 0.50 -1.18
CA GLY A 260 0.86 -0.21 -1.05
C GLY A 260 0.21 0.11 0.29
N SER A 261 -1.06 -0.24 0.45
CA SER A 261 -1.70 -0.14 1.77
C SER A 261 -2.76 -1.20 2.03
N ALA A 262 -2.75 -1.74 3.25
CA ALA A 262 -3.82 -2.61 3.73
C ALA A 262 -4.82 -1.83 4.58
N ASN A 263 -6.07 -1.79 4.15
CA ASN A 263 -7.15 -1.12 4.87
C ASN A 263 -7.90 -2.11 5.76
N VAL A 264 -7.60 -2.09 7.07
CA VAL A 264 -8.15 -3.03 8.05
C VAL A 264 -9.30 -2.41 8.83
N LEU A 265 -10.48 -3.02 8.75
CA LEU A 265 -11.65 -2.61 9.53
C LEU A 265 -11.57 -3.08 10.98
N ARG A 266 -11.56 -2.14 11.92
CA ARG A 266 -11.63 -2.45 13.34
C ARG A 266 -13.06 -2.82 13.76
N HIS A 267 -13.19 -3.50 14.90
CA HIS A 267 -14.48 -3.88 15.48
C HIS A 267 -15.44 -2.70 15.74
N ASN A 268 -14.91 -1.48 15.93
CA ASN A 268 -15.68 -0.25 16.11
C ASN A 268 -15.98 0.50 14.79
N GLY A 269 -15.63 -0.10 13.66
CA GLY A 269 -15.88 0.40 12.31
C GLY A 269 -14.93 1.49 11.82
N PHE A 270 -13.88 1.82 12.57
CA PHE A 270 -12.82 2.68 12.04
C PHE A 270 -11.85 1.84 11.19
N VAL A 271 -11.48 2.37 10.03
CA VAL A 271 -10.44 1.90 9.12
C VAL A 271 -9.08 2.27 9.72
N ARG A 272 -8.23 1.26 9.91
CA ARG A 272 -6.80 1.42 10.11
C ARG A 272 -6.12 1.20 8.76
N VAL A 273 -5.31 2.16 8.34
CA VAL A 273 -4.46 1.99 7.16
C VAL A 273 -3.11 1.48 7.64
N GLU A 274 -2.58 0.48 6.96
CA GLU A 274 -1.22 -0.03 7.14
C GLU A 274 -0.49 0.19 5.82
N GLY A 275 0.25 1.31 5.74
CA GLY A 275 1.04 1.65 4.57
C GLY A 275 2.34 0.86 4.52
N GLN A 276 2.76 0.46 3.33
CA GLN A 276 4.01 -0.24 3.08
C GLN A 276 4.79 0.45 1.96
N PRO A 277 5.91 1.12 2.29
CA PRO A 277 6.79 1.71 1.29
C PRO A 277 7.78 0.68 0.74
N PHE A 278 8.18 0.84 -0.52
CA PHE A 278 9.21 0.04 -1.17
C PHE A 278 10.18 0.93 -1.94
N THR A 279 11.46 0.56 -1.97
CA THR A 279 12.49 1.22 -2.77
C THR A 279 13.33 0.15 -3.45
N CYS A 280 13.00 -0.14 -4.71
CA CYS A 280 13.66 -1.17 -5.50
C CYS A 280 14.86 -0.55 -6.21
N SER A 281 16.06 -1.08 -5.97
CA SER A 281 17.30 -0.53 -6.55
C SER A 281 17.79 -1.39 -7.71
N PHE A 282 18.31 -0.73 -8.75
CA PHE A 282 18.81 -1.35 -9.97
C PHE A 282 20.21 -0.84 -10.27
N THR A 283 21.04 -1.72 -10.83
CA THR A 283 22.36 -1.36 -11.37
C THR A 283 22.28 -1.35 -12.89
N VAL A 284 22.76 -0.27 -13.51
CA VAL A 284 22.75 -0.08 -14.96
C VAL A 284 24.14 0.39 -15.39
N ASP A 285 24.75 -0.25 -16.39
CA ASP A 285 26.01 0.21 -16.99
C ASP A 285 25.72 0.91 -18.32
N ALA A 286 25.17 2.12 -18.24
CA ALA A 286 24.86 2.98 -19.38
C ALA A 286 24.81 4.45 -18.97
N THR A 287 24.77 5.34 -19.95
CA THR A 287 24.36 6.74 -19.78
C THR A 287 22.83 6.83 -19.62
N PRO A 288 22.30 7.95 -19.09
CA PRO A 288 20.85 8.14 -19.00
C PRO A 288 20.12 8.04 -20.35
N ALA A 289 20.71 8.59 -21.42
CA ALA A 289 20.13 8.53 -22.76
C ALA A 289 20.11 7.12 -23.34
N GLU A 290 21.16 6.32 -23.09
CA GLU A 290 21.21 4.91 -23.50
C GLU A 290 20.17 4.07 -22.77
N LEU A 291 19.96 4.31 -21.46
CA LEU A 291 18.90 3.65 -20.70
C LEU A 291 17.51 4.03 -21.24
N ALA A 292 17.25 5.32 -21.43
CA ALA A 292 16.00 5.82 -22.00
C ALA A 292 15.71 5.20 -23.39
N SER A 293 16.74 5.07 -24.23
CA SER A 293 16.60 4.44 -25.54
C SER A 293 16.36 2.92 -25.45
N ALA A 294 17.00 2.22 -24.51
CA ALA A 294 16.84 0.78 -24.34
C ALA A 294 15.43 0.41 -23.84
N LEU A 295 14.87 1.27 -22.99
CA LEU A 295 13.54 1.11 -22.41
C LEU A 295 12.50 2.02 -23.07
N ALA A 296 12.78 2.54 -24.27
CA ALA A 296 11.82 3.37 -24.99
C ALA A 296 10.56 2.55 -25.33
N PRO A 297 9.34 3.10 -25.14
CA PRO A 297 8.12 2.42 -25.52
C PRO A 297 8.16 2.03 -27.01
N SER A 298 7.79 0.79 -27.30
CA SER A 298 7.73 0.27 -28.68
C SER A 298 6.54 -0.67 -28.83
N SER A 299 6.20 -1.02 -30.07
CA SER A 299 5.14 -2.00 -30.35
C SER A 299 5.56 -3.46 -30.08
N GLU A 300 6.83 -3.69 -29.73
CA GLU A 300 7.39 -5.04 -29.58
C GLU A 300 7.90 -5.27 -28.16
N GLY A 301 7.12 -6.04 -27.38
CA GLY A 301 7.49 -6.48 -26.05
C GLY A 301 7.40 -5.37 -24.98
N SER A 302 7.04 -5.77 -23.77
CA SER A 302 6.93 -4.86 -22.64
C SER A 302 8.31 -4.32 -22.22
N VAL A 303 8.39 -3.04 -21.89
CA VAL A 303 9.60 -2.38 -21.38
C VAL A 303 10.07 -2.99 -20.06
N LEU A 304 9.15 -3.49 -19.21
CA LEU A 304 9.49 -4.10 -17.92
C LEU A 304 10.33 -5.38 -18.03
N TYR A 305 10.15 -6.16 -19.10
CA TYR A 305 10.85 -7.43 -19.32
C TYR A 305 12.13 -7.30 -20.16
N ARG A 306 12.51 -6.08 -20.56
CA ARG A 306 13.76 -5.87 -21.30
C ARG A 306 14.94 -5.89 -20.35
N ALA A 307 16.03 -6.52 -20.78
CA ALA A 307 17.27 -6.53 -20.02
C ALA A 307 17.80 -5.09 -19.88
N LEU A 308 18.20 -4.73 -18.66
CA LEU A 308 18.83 -3.44 -18.42
C LEU A 308 20.23 -3.39 -19.07
N PRO A 309 20.64 -2.24 -19.62
CA PRO A 309 21.99 -2.08 -20.15
C PRO A 309 23.07 -2.52 -19.14
N GLY A 310 23.91 -3.47 -19.55
CA GLY A 310 24.98 -4.01 -18.71
C GLY A 310 24.54 -5.03 -17.65
N ALA A 311 23.26 -5.37 -17.58
CA ALA A 311 22.73 -6.40 -16.71
C ALA A 311 22.12 -7.57 -17.51
N THR A 312 22.00 -8.72 -16.87
CA THR A 312 21.24 -9.87 -17.41
C THR A 312 19.80 -9.92 -16.92
N THR A 313 19.44 -9.04 -15.98
CA THR A 313 18.11 -8.94 -15.38
C THR A 313 17.34 -7.77 -15.98
N SER A 314 16.02 -7.94 -16.05
CA SER A 314 15.08 -6.89 -16.39
C SER A 314 14.65 -6.10 -15.16
N ILE A 315 13.84 -5.05 -15.35
CA ILE A 315 13.20 -4.34 -14.23
C ILE A 315 12.23 -5.29 -13.52
N ASN A 316 11.44 -6.07 -14.27
CA ASN A 316 10.51 -7.03 -13.70
C ASN A 316 11.20 -8.04 -12.77
N ASP A 317 12.35 -8.60 -13.17
CA ASP A 317 13.12 -9.53 -12.33
C ASP A 317 13.52 -8.90 -10.99
N ALA A 318 13.94 -7.63 -11.01
CA ALA A 318 14.32 -6.91 -9.81
C ALA A 318 13.12 -6.48 -8.94
N LEU A 319 11.94 -6.30 -9.53
CA LEU A 319 10.71 -6.03 -8.78
C LEU A 319 10.20 -7.27 -8.04
N ILE A 320 10.33 -8.47 -8.62
CA ILE A 320 9.89 -9.74 -7.99
C ILE A 320 10.56 -9.97 -6.64
N ASP A 321 11.85 -9.63 -6.51
CA ASP A 321 12.58 -9.79 -5.24
C ASP A 321 12.33 -8.65 -4.24
N CYS A 322 11.78 -7.53 -4.71
CA CYS A 322 11.64 -6.29 -3.94
C CYS A 322 10.24 -6.09 -3.34
N LEU A 323 9.19 -6.37 -4.13
CA LEU A 323 7.77 -6.18 -3.80
C LEU A 323 7.19 -7.45 -3.17
#